data_AF-A0A1G7BMM2-F1
#
_entry.id   AF-A0A1G7BMM2-F1
#
_cell.length_a   1.000
_cell.length_b   1.000
_cell.length_c   1.000
_cell.angle_alpha   90.00
_cell.angle_beta   90.00
_cell.angle_gamma   90.00
#
_symmetry.space_group_name_H-M   'P 1'
#
loop_
_entity.id
_entity.type
_entity.pdbx_description
1 polymer ?
#
loop_
_entity_poly.entity_id
_entity_poly.type
_entity_poly.pdbx_seq_one_letter_code
_entity_poly.pdbx_strand_id
1 'polypeptide(L)'
;MARRLLTEEFIDSLEPPEKGEIWIADTRIRGFGVRLWASGHSGGKAYCVRTTDTNGRSVRKTYAPWDGAFGTWFMRSLNLGDVRVNENGAFPLSAFLKDAREWAEVEIARLKGRLPSLEEQKQLDEERQRVRDEGRARIEALSLRSLVEEVLDPNRSHGWSEAYRDRLRHAFNQFDPTDEIRSRCIRELLDDASSNDKIPPSISSGNFRLLKSFFNAMDTYSFGIGGPHVGRILLSRLKYNEQRREKAKDFVDELEIEDVERLLKALPGLDVDWRAARCIEACFQFRAPVSRVMGGRWSEIVDGYWVPYSPAERKNWHFYLERIDQQAFECLKAARQNALDEGVQSMFWFPNKENPEVPINNIDRAWNKLLSVVGWPRVSLSNAAKTYKQRYSFLEWPDPEKNEVIRKEILTWNSVLMYKKRGG
;
A
#
# COMPACT_ATOMS: atom_id res chain seq x y z
N MET A 1 -19.94 1.39 -41.67
CA MET A 1 -20.09 0.87 -40.29
C MET A 1 -19.94 -0.64 -40.35
N ALA A 2 -18.91 -1.21 -39.74
CA ALA A 2 -18.70 -2.65 -39.78
C ALA A 2 -19.72 -3.35 -38.88
N ARG A 3 -20.29 -4.46 -39.34
CA ARG A 3 -21.22 -5.30 -38.57
C ARG A 3 -20.74 -6.74 -38.63
N ARG A 4 -20.60 -7.39 -37.48
CA ARG A 4 -20.06 -8.75 -37.37
C ARG A 4 -20.68 -9.48 -36.19
N LEU A 5 -20.76 -10.80 -36.28
CA LEU A 5 -21.08 -11.63 -35.13
C LEU A 5 -19.92 -11.53 -34.14
N LEU A 6 -20.18 -10.91 -32.98
CA LEU A 6 -19.17 -10.85 -31.94
C LEU A 6 -19.03 -12.25 -31.32
N THR A 7 -17.82 -12.80 -31.36
CA THR A 7 -17.40 -14.03 -30.67
C THR A 7 -16.24 -13.69 -29.75
N GLU A 8 -15.99 -14.49 -28.72
CA GLU A 8 -14.89 -14.25 -27.77
C GLU A 8 -13.54 -14.10 -28.49
N GLU A 9 -13.21 -15.05 -29.37
CA GLU A 9 -12.01 -15.02 -30.21
C GLU A 9 -11.90 -13.74 -31.04
N PHE A 10 -13.02 -13.30 -31.64
CA PHE A 10 -13.02 -12.08 -32.43
C PHE A 10 -12.74 -10.86 -31.55
N ILE A 11 -13.38 -10.75 -30.37
CA ILE A 11 -13.16 -9.65 -29.43
C ILE A 11 -11.70 -9.58 -28.99
N ASP A 12 -11.08 -10.73 -28.73
CA ASP A 12 -9.69 -10.78 -28.29
C ASP A 12 -8.74 -10.35 -29.40
N SER A 13 -9.03 -10.71 -30.64
CA SER A 13 -8.25 -10.27 -31.82
C SER A 13 -8.37 -8.77 -32.15
N LEU A 14 -9.31 -8.04 -31.55
CA LEU A 14 -9.50 -6.62 -31.83
C LEU A 14 -8.43 -5.75 -31.16
N GLU A 15 -7.72 -5.00 -31.99
CA GLU A 15 -6.80 -3.95 -31.59
C GLU A 15 -7.45 -2.56 -31.73
N PRO A 16 -7.12 -1.61 -30.83
CA PRO A 16 -7.50 -0.22 -31.01
C PRO A 16 -6.97 0.36 -32.34
N PRO A 17 -7.71 1.26 -33.02
CA PRO A 17 -7.22 1.91 -34.24
C PRO A 17 -6.02 2.80 -33.95
N GLU A 18 -5.22 3.14 -34.96
CA GLU A 18 -4.09 4.09 -34.79
C GLU A 18 -4.56 5.47 -34.34
N LYS A 19 -5.72 5.94 -34.84
CA LYS A 19 -6.33 7.23 -34.48
C LYS A 19 -7.85 7.14 -34.50
N GLY A 20 -8.49 7.90 -33.60
CA GLY A 20 -9.94 8.09 -33.59
C GLY A 20 -10.71 6.93 -32.94
N GLU A 21 -11.95 6.71 -33.40
CA GLU A 21 -12.87 5.73 -32.83
C GLU A 21 -13.50 4.86 -33.94
N ILE A 22 -13.47 3.55 -33.75
CA ILE A 22 -14.15 2.55 -34.59
C ILE A 22 -15.28 1.91 -33.79
N TRP A 23 -16.39 1.66 -34.48
CA TRP A 23 -17.54 0.94 -33.94
C TRP A 23 -17.84 -0.30 -34.79
N ILE A 24 -17.89 -1.45 -34.13
CA ILE A 24 -18.25 -2.73 -34.74
C ILE A 24 -19.56 -3.20 -34.11
N ALA A 25 -20.64 -3.12 -34.89
CA ALA A 25 -21.97 -3.51 -34.42
C ALA A 25 -22.11 -5.04 -34.35
N ASP A 26 -22.78 -5.54 -33.32
CA ASP A 26 -23.15 -6.95 -33.25
C ASP A 26 -24.25 -7.26 -34.28
N THR A 27 -24.21 -8.45 -34.86
CA THR A 27 -25.31 -8.95 -35.69
C THR A 27 -26.49 -9.41 -34.83
N ARG A 28 -26.25 -9.89 -33.59
CA ARG A 28 -27.30 -10.43 -32.71
C ARG A 28 -28.23 -9.37 -32.14
N ILE A 29 -27.67 -8.28 -31.59
CA ILE A 29 -28.44 -7.25 -30.89
C ILE A 29 -28.28 -5.90 -31.61
N ARG A 30 -29.38 -5.38 -32.14
CA ARG A 30 -29.39 -4.08 -32.85
C ARG A 30 -29.13 -2.93 -31.87
N GLY A 31 -28.06 -2.18 -32.11
CA GLY A 31 -27.65 -1.06 -31.27
C GLY A 31 -26.57 -1.46 -30.25
N PHE A 32 -26.26 -2.74 -30.12
CA PHE A 32 -25.13 -3.23 -29.33
C PHE A 32 -23.89 -3.46 -30.22
N GLY A 33 -22.70 -3.40 -29.62
CA GLY A 33 -21.44 -3.64 -30.32
C GLY A 33 -20.23 -3.28 -29.49
N VAL A 34 -19.07 -3.27 -30.15
CA VAL A 34 -17.77 -2.96 -29.55
C VAL A 34 -17.26 -1.64 -30.06
N ARG A 35 -16.85 -0.79 -29.13
CA ARG A 35 -16.18 0.48 -29.37
C ARG A 35 -14.68 0.27 -29.19
N LEU A 36 -13.91 0.65 -30.20
CA LEU A 36 -12.46 0.70 -30.19
C LEU A 36 -12.05 2.16 -30.31
N TRP A 37 -11.14 2.65 -29.49
CA TRP A 37 -10.67 4.04 -29.59
C TRP A 37 -9.18 4.15 -29.33
N ALA A 38 -8.56 5.17 -29.91
CA ALA A 38 -7.23 5.63 -29.55
C ALA A 38 -7.27 7.07 -29.06
N SER A 39 -6.52 7.31 -27.98
CA SER A 39 -6.17 8.60 -27.43
C SER A 39 -4.66 8.83 -27.61
N GLY A 40 -4.17 10.06 -27.41
CA GLY A 40 -2.77 10.41 -27.70
C GLY A 40 -1.70 9.58 -26.97
N HIS A 41 -2.07 8.83 -25.91
CA HIS A 41 -1.14 8.00 -25.14
C HIS A 41 -1.62 6.56 -24.92
N SER A 42 -2.82 6.19 -25.35
CA SER A 42 -3.38 4.83 -25.14
C SER A 42 -4.59 4.55 -26.00
N GLY A 43 -4.83 3.27 -26.31
CA GLY A 43 -6.06 2.79 -26.93
C GLY A 43 -6.88 1.92 -25.97
N GLY A 44 -8.17 1.75 -26.25
CA GLY A 44 -9.05 0.93 -25.45
C GLY A 44 -10.17 0.29 -26.26
N LYS A 45 -10.78 -0.73 -25.67
CA LYS A 45 -11.97 -1.40 -26.18
C LYS A 45 -13.02 -1.58 -25.08
N ALA A 46 -14.29 -1.41 -25.43
CA ALA A 46 -15.41 -1.60 -24.52
C ALA A 46 -16.69 -1.97 -25.29
N TYR A 47 -17.56 -2.77 -24.68
CA TYR A 47 -18.92 -2.94 -25.19
C TYR A 47 -19.73 -1.68 -24.94
N CYS A 48 -20.62 -1.35 -25.88
CA CYS A 48 -21.48 -0.20 -25.71
C CYS A 48 -22.85 -0.41 -26.37
N VAL A 49 -23.79 0.44 -26.04
CA VAL A 49 -25.08 0.58 -26.72
C VAL A 49 -25.10 1.93 -27.40
N ARG A 50 -25.49 1.95 -28.67
CA ARG A 50 -25.85 3.12 -29.48
C ARG A 50 -27.27 2.95 -29.99
N THR A 51 -28.21 3.69 -29.43
CA THR A 51 -29.61 3.66 -29.83
C THR A 51 -30.22 5.06 -29.75
N THR A 52 -31.38 5.26 -30.38
CA THR A 52 -32.22 6.43 -30.13
C THR A 52 -33.09 6.19 -28.91
N ASP A 53 -33.25 7.21 -28.07
CA ASP A 53 -34.21 7.19 -26.97
C ASP A 53 -35.66 7.44 -27.47
N THR A 54 -36.63 7.44 -26.55
CA THR A 54 -38.04 7.74 -26.83
C THR A 54 -38.27 9.14 -27.42
N ASN A 55 -37.33 10.07 -27.24
CA ASN A 55 -37.38 11.44 -27.75
C ASN A 55 -36.64 11.59 -29.09
N GLY A 56 -36.17 10.48 -29.69
CA GLY A 56 -35.39 10.48 -30.92
C GLY A 56 -33.94 10.93 -30.75
N ARG A 57 -33.45 11.16 -29.52
CA ARG A 57 -32.06 11.55 -29.26
C ARG A 57 -31.15 10.34 -29.35
N SER A 58 -30.02 10.48 -30.03
CA SER A 58 -28.99 9.44 -30.06
C SER A 58 -28.29 9.36 -28.70
N VAL A 59 -28.40 8.20 -28.04
CA VAL A 59 -27.77 7.91 -26.76
C VAL A 59 -26.68 6.86 -26.92
N ARG A 60 -25.54 7.09 -26.25
CA ARG A 60 -24.45 6.12 -26.11
C ARG A 60 -24.26 5.77 -24.65
N LYS A 61 -24.30 4.48 -24.31
CA LYS A 61 -23.95 3.96 -22.97
C LYS A 61 -22.86 2.92 -23.10
N THR A 62 -21.93 2.89 -22.15
CA THR A 62 -20.83 1.92 -22.12
C THR A 62 -21.12 0.87 -21.07
N TYR A 63 -20.88 -0.39 -21.40
CA TYR A 63 -20.97 -1.48 -20.45
C TYR A 63 -19.81 -1.36 -19.45
N ALA A 64 -20.13 -1.28 -18.17
CA ALA A 64 -19.16 -1.21 -17.09
C ALA A 64 -19.31 -2.46 -16.22
N PRO A 65 -18.49 -3.51 -16.44
CA PRO A 65 -18.60 -4.75 -15.68
C PRO A 65 -18.26 -4.59 -14.20
N TRP A 66 -17.78 -3.42 -13.78
CA TRP A 66 -17.35 -3.15 -12.40
C TRP A 66 -18.33 -2.26 -11.63
N ASP A 67 -19.37 -1.72 -12.28
CA ASP A 67 -20.20 -0.67 -11.70
C ASP A 67 -21.57 -1.19 -11.19
N GLY A 68 -21.85 -0.85 -9.93
CA GLY A 68 -23.13 -0.77 -9.18
C GLY A 68 -24.16 -1.90 -9.19
N ALA A 69 -24.42 -2.56 -10.32
CA ALA A 69 -25.51 -3.54 -10.48
C ALA A 69 -25.14 -4.76 -11.33
N PHE A 70 -24.13 -4.66 -12.20
CA PHE A 70 -23.66 -5.78 -13.05
C PHE A 70 -22.33 -6.37 -12.59
N GLY A 71 -21.49 -5.63 -11.85
CA GLY A 71 -20.26 -6.20 -11.27
C GLY A 71 -20.50 -7.24 -10.19
N THR A 72 -21.67 -7.21 -9.57
CA THR A 72 -22.15 -8.30 -8.71
C THR A 72 -22.56 -9.52 -9.53
N TRP A 73 -22.98 -9.41 -10.79
CA TRP A 73 -23.35 -10.55 -11.65
C TRP A 73 -22.17 -11.23 -12.33
N PHE A 74 -21.13 -10.48 -12.67
CA PHE A 74 -19.88 -11.05 -13.17
C PHE A 74 -19.13 -11.89 -12.12
N MET A 75 -19.12 -11.48 -10.85
CA MET A 75 -18.59 -12.31 -9.75
C MET A 75 -19.42 -13.60 -9.52
N ARG A 76 -20.64 -13.68 -10.08
CA ARG A 76 -21.58 -14.81 -9.91
C ARG A 76 -21.46 -15.89 -11.00
N SER A 77 -21.00 -15.57 -12.21
CA SER A 77 -20.83 -16.53 -13.32
C SER A 77 -19.44 -17.19 -13.36
N LEU A 78 -18.54 -16.74 -12.48
CA LEU A 78 -17.18 -17.22 -12.35
C LEU A 78 -17.11 -18.61 -11.68
N ASN A 79 -17.35 -19.67 -12.46
CA ASN A 79 -16.60 -20.92 -12.32
C ASN A 79 -15.14 -20.61 -12.70
N LEU A 80 -14.37 -20.08 -11.75
CA LEU A 80 -12.99 -19.60 -11.93
C LEU A 80 -11.98 -20.66 -12.41
N GLY A 81 -12.41 -21.91 -12.62
CA GLY A 81 -11.58 -22.95 -13.21
C GLY A 81 -11.33 -22.80 -14.72
N ASP A 82 -12.23 -22.12 -15.45
CA ASP A 82 -12.21 -22.14 -16.94
C ASP A 82 -11.91 -20.79 -17.61
N VAL A 83 -11.85 -19.69 -16.85
CA VAL A 83 -11.64 -18.35 -17.44
C VAL A 83 -10.15 -18.07 -17.63
N ARG A 84 -9.71 -18.03 -18.89
CA ARG A 84 -8.33 -17.68 -19.27
C ARG A 84 -8.06 -16.21 -18.99
N VAL A 85 -7.24 -15.96 -18.00
CA VAL A 85 -6.65 -14.65 -17.73
C VAL A 85 -5.56 -14.38 -18.76
N ASN A 86 -5.43 -13.15 -19.26
CA ASN A 86 -4.35 -12.83 -20.20
C ASN A 86 -2.97 -12.75 -19.51
N GLU A 87 -1.89 -12.62 -20.28
CA GLU A 87 -0.51 -12.56 -19.77
C GLU A 87 -0.26 -11.43 -18.76
N ASN A 88 -1.10 -10.39 -18.77
CA ASN A 88 -1.05 -9.26 -17.84
C ASN A 88 -1.92 -9.47 -16.60
N GLY A 89 -2.48 -10.66 -16.41
CA GLY A 89 -3.33 -10.97 -15.26
C GLY A 89 -4.72 -10.33 -15.32
N ALA A 90 -5.13 -9.74 -16.44
CA ALA A 90 -6.45 -9.11 -16.59
C ALA A 90 -7.45 -10.04 -17.30
N PHE A 91 -8.73 -9.93 -16.91
CA PHE A 91 -9.81 -10.59 -17.64
C PHE A 91 -9.92 -9.99 -19.05
N PRO A 92 -9.86 -10.81 -20.11
CA PRO A 92 -10.07 -10.31 -21.45
C PRO A 92 -11.50 -9.79 -21.60
N LEU A 93 -11.69 -8.74 -22.41
CA LEU A 93 -13.04 -8.17 -22.65
C LEU A 93 -14.00 -9.22 -23.22
N SER A 94 -13.48 -10.22 -23.95
CA SER A 94 -14.26 -11.34 -24.49
C SER A 94 -15.06 -12.10 -23.44
N ALA A 95 -14.48 -12.29 -22.24
CA ALA A 95 -15.12 -13.01 -21.13
C ALA A 95 -16.46 -12.39 -20.70
N PHE A 96 -16.67 -11.10 -20.99
CA PHE A 96 -17.89 -10.37 -20.64
C PHE A 96 -18.89 -10.28 -21.80
N LEU A 97 -18.70 -11.02 -22.91
CA LEU A 97 -19.52 -10.84 -24.10
C LEU A 97 -20.99 -11.21 -23.88
N LYS A 98 -21.24 -12.37 -23.26
CA LYS A 98 -22.62 -12.80 -22.93
C LYS A 98 -23.28 -11.77 -22.02
N ASP A 99 -22.53 -11.34 -21.02
CA ASP A 99 -22.95 -10.41 -20.00
C ASP A 99 -23.33 -9.04 -20.55
N ALA A 100 -22.48 -8.52 -21.42
CA ALA A 100 -22.70 -7.27 -22.11
C ALA A 100 -23.90 -7.32 -23.06
N ARG A 101 -24.23 -8.49 -23.63
CA ARG A 101 -25.42 -8.67 -24.47
C ARG A 101 -26.71 -8.58 -23.67
N GLU A 102 -26.79 -9.30 -22.55
CA GLU A 102 -27.95 -9.27 -21.65
C GLU A 102 -28.17 -7.86 -21.09
N TRP A 103 -27.09 -7.20 -20.65
CA TRP A 103 -27.13 -5.79 -20.26
C TRP A 103 -27.66 -4.89 -21.39
N ALA A 104 -27.18 -5.09 -22.62
CA ALA A 104 -27.54 -4.26 -23.75
C ALA A 104 -29.02 -4.40 -24.14
N GLU A 105 -29.59 -5.60 -24.09
CA GLU A 105 -31.01 -5.81 -24.36
C GLU A 105 -31.89 -5.04 -23.37
N VAL A 106 -31.58 -5.13 -22.08
CA VAL A 106 -32.27 -4.39 -21.02
C VAL A 106 -32.12 -2.88 -21.22
N GLU A 107 -30.90 -2.41 -21.49
CA GLU A 107 -30.62 -0.99 -21.62
C GLU A 107 -31.26 -0.39 -22.88
N ILE A 108 -31.25 -1.12 -24.01
CA ILE A 108 -31.93 -0.71 -25.25
C ILE A 108 -33.44 -0.68 -25.04
N ALA A 109 -34.02 -1.68 -24.38
CA ALA A 109 -35.45 -1.70 -24.07
C ALA A 109 -35.85 -0.50 -23.21
N ARG A 110 -35.06 -0.21 -22.16
CA ARG A 110 -35.25 0.94 -21.28
C ARG A 110 -35.17 2.27 -22.03
N LEU A 111 -34.16 2.45 -22.89
CA LEU A 111 -34.00 3.66 -23.70
C LEU A 111 -35.14 3.85 -24.70
N LYS A 112 -35.74 2.76 -25.18
CA LYS A 112 -36.93 2.77 -26.04
C LYS A 112 -38.25 2.87 -25.28
N GLY A 113 -38.21 3.08 -23.96
CA GLY A 113 -39.41 3.29 -23.14
C GLY A 113 -40.13 2.02 -22.73
N ARG A 114 -39.59 0.82 -23.02
CA ARG A 114 -40.08 -0.42 -22.44
C ARG A 114 -39.55 -0.50 -21.02
N LEU A 115 -40.37 -0.11 -20.05
CA LEU A 115 -40.14 -0.43 -18.65
C LEU A 115 -40.33 -1.95 -18.48
N PRO A 116 -39.45 -2.66 -17.77
CA PRO A 116 -39.70 -4.04 -17.41
C PRO A 116 -41.04 -4.13 -16.68
N SER A 117 -41.82 -5.17 -16.94
CA SER A 117 -43.08 -5.39 -16.21
C SER A 117 -42.79 -5.52 -14.70
N LEU A 118 -43.81 -5.29 -13.87
CA LEU A 118 -43.66 -5.44 -12.42
C LEU A 118 -43.27 -6.89 -12.03
N GLU A 119 -43.68 -7.87 -12.83
CA GLU A 119 -43.29 -9.28 -12.68
C GLU A 119 -41.84 -9.53 -13.12
N GLU A 120 -41.39 -8.96 -14.23
CA GLU A 120 -39.99 -9.06 -14.68
C GLU A 120 -39.05 -8.42 -13.64
N GLN A 121 -39.44 -7.30 -13.04
CA GLN A 121 -38.68 -6.69 -11.93
C GLN A 121 -38.62 -7.58 -10.69
N LYS A 122 -39.76 -8.15 -10.27
CA LYS A 122 -39.80 -9.08 -9.14
C LYS A 122 -38.92 -10.30 -9.38
N GLN A 123 -39.00 -10.92 -10.56
CA GLN A 123 -38.16 -12.07 -10.90
C GLN A 123 -36.66 -11.72 -10.88
N LEU A 124 -36.30 -10.54 -11.40
CA LEU A 124 -34.92 -10.07 -11.34
C LEU A 124 -34.46 -9.82 -9.91
N ASP A 125 -35.32 -9.27 -9.06
CA ASP A 125 -34.99 -9.00 -7.66
C ASP A 125 -34.94 -10.28 -6.80
N GLU A 126 -35.83 -11.25 -7.05
CA GLU A 126 -35.79 -12.59 -6.44
C GLU A 126 -34.53 -13.35 -6.85
N GLU A 127 -34.19 -13.34 -8.15
CA GLU A 127 -32.94 -13.94 -8.64
C GLU A 127 -31.72 -13.22 -8.03
N ARG A 128 -31.75 -11.89 -7.92
CA ARG A 128 -30.68 -11.13 -7.28
C ARG A 128 -30.52 -11.51 -5.82
N GLN A 129 -31.63 -11.70 -5.11
CA GLN A 129 -31.64 -12.07 -3.71
C GLN A 129 -31.13 -13.50 -3.53
N ARG A 130 -31.62 -14.46 -4.34
CA ARG A 130 -31.15 -15.85 -4.33
C ARG A 130 -29.64 -15.93 -4.48
N VAL A 131 -29.08 -15.24 -5.47
CA VAL A 131 -27.63 -15.31 -5.68
C VAL A 131 -26.83 -14.56 -4.60
N ARG A 132 -27.40 -13.51 -3.98
CA ARG A 132 -26.78 -12.92 -2.77
C ARG A 132 -26.75 -13.93 -1.63
N ASP A 133 -27.84 -14.65 -1.43
CA ASP A 133 -27.96 -15.64 -0.37
C ASP A 133 -27.03 -16.83 -0.61
N GLU A 134 -26.86 -17.28 -1.86
CA GLU A 134 -25.87 -18.29 -2.26
C GLU A 134 -24.43 -17.81 -2.03
N GLY A 135 -24.09 -16.60 -2.50
CA GLY A 135 -22.77 -16.01 -2.29
C GLY A 135 -22.44 -15.81 -0.81
N ARG A 136 -23.44 -15.38 -0.03
CA ARG A 136 -23.36 -15.28 1.43
C ARG A 136 -23.13 -16.64 2.07
N ALA A 137 -23.94 -17.65 1.73
CA ALA A 137 -23.80 -19.00 2.27
C ALA A 137 -22.44 -19.61 1.97
N ARG A 138 -21.92 -19.39 0.74
CA ARG A 138 -20.56 -19.80 0.37
C ARG A 138 -19.52 -19.15 1.27
N ILE A 139 -19.54 -17.83 1.43
CA ILE A 139 -18.54 -17.12 2.24
C ILE A 139 -18.63 -17.48 3.72
N GLU A 140 -19.84 -17.60 4.24
CA GLU A 140 -20.08 -18.03 5.63
C GLU A 140 -19.54 -19.43 5.92
N ALA A 141 -19.55 -20.33 4.92
CA ALA A 141 -19.04 -21.69 5.03
C ALA A 141 -17.51 -21.79 4.93
N LEU A 142 -16.83 -20.78 4.34
CA LEU A 142 -15.37 -20.78 4.28
C LEU A 142 -14.77 -20.61 5.67
N SER A 143 -13.62 -21.26 5.91
CA SER A 143 -12.76 -20.88 7.02
C SER A 143 -12.13 -19.51 6.77
N LEU A 144 -11.81 -18.78 7.83
CA LEU A 144 -11.15 -17.48 7.69
C LEU A 144 -9.83 -17.62 6.91
N ARG A 145 -9.07 -18.70 7.14
CA ARG A 145 -7.88 -19.02 6.35
C ARG A 145 -8.20 -19.16 4.87
N SER A 146 -9.24 -19.92 4.51
CA SER A 146 -9.60 -20.14 3.11
C SER A 146 -10.01 -18.84 2.42
N LEU A 147 -10.76 -17.97 3.13
CA LEU A 147 -11.11 -16.65 2.63
C LEU A 147 -9.87 -15.78 2.39
N VAL A 148 -8.87 -15.84 3.30
CA VAL A 148 -7.59 -15.12 3.14
C VAL A 148 -6.84 -15.60 1.90
N GLU A 149 -6.77 -16.91 1.67
CA GLU A 149 -6.17 -17.47 0.46
C GLU A 149 -6.92 -17.04 -0.79
N GLU A 150 -8.26 -17.05 -0.77
CA GLU A 150 -9.09 -16.56 -1.87
C GLU A 150 -8.85 -15.07 -2.19
N VAL A 151 -8.55 -14.23 -1.20
CA VAL A 151 -8.26 -12.80 -1.40
C VAL A 151 -6.82 -12.56 -1.83
N LEU A 152 -5.87 -13.37 -1.34
CA LEU A 152 -4.46 -13.32 -1.70
C LEU A 152 -4.14 -14.05 -3.03
N ASP A 153 -5.11 -14.74 -3.62
CA ASP A 153 -4.95 -15.42 -4.91
C ASP A 153 -4.40 -14.43 -5.96
N PRO A 154 -3.29 -14.75 -6.65
CA PRO A 154 -2.70 -13.87 -7.65
C PRO A 154 -3.66 -13.42 -8.76
N ASN A 155 -4.64 -14.26 -9.11
CA ASN A 155 -5.64 -13.96 -10.14
C ASN A 155 -6.72 -12.98 -9.65
N ARG A 156 -6.78 -12.72 -8.33
CA ARG A 156 -7.78 -11.86 -7.71
C ARG A 156 -7.16 -10.60 -7.10
N SER A 157 -5.93 -10.69 -6.59
CA SER A 157 -5.19 -9.59 -5.97
C SER A 157 -4.48 -8.67 -7.00
N HIS A 158 -5.23 -8.10 -7.94
CA HIS A 158 -4.66 -7.31 -9.04
C HIS A 158 -3.80 -6.13 -8.51
N GLY A 159 -2.57 -6.01 -9.02
CA GLY A 159 -1.64 -4.93 -8.66
C GLY A 159 -0.84 -5.14 -7.37
N TRP A 160 -1.01 -6.27 -6.68
CA TRP A 160 -0.16 -6.62 -5.52
C TRP A 160 1.05 -7.44 -5.97
N SER A 161 2.25 -7.01 -5.59
CA SER A 161 3.44 -7.82 -5.79
C SER A 161 3.43 -9.06 -4.89
N GLU A 162 4.12 -10.12 -5.31
CA GLU A 162 4.27 -11.36 -4.53
C GLU A 162 4.84 -11.06 -3.14
N ALA A 163 5.92 -10.27 -3.06
CA ALA A 163 6.51 -9.85 -1.80
C ALA A 163 5.55 -9.03 -0.90
N TYR A 164 4.55 -8.35 -1.48
CA TYR A 164 3.50 -7.70 -0.67
C TYR A 164 2.48 -8.72 -0.16
N ARG A 165 2.03 -9.67 -0.99
CA ARG A 165 1.15 -10.77 -0.57
C ARG A 165 1.76 -11.60 0.56
N ASP A 166 3.05 -11.93 0.46
CA ASP A 166 3.75 -12.70 1.49
C ASP A 166 3.82 -11.94 2.82
N ARG A 167 4.03 -10.63 2.77
CA ARG A 167 3.97 -9.77 3.97
C ARG A 167 2.59 -9.75 4.60
N LEU A 168 1.52 -9.69 3.81
CA LEU A 168 0.15 -9.77 4.31
C LEU A 168 -0.14 -11.12 4.95
N ARG A 169 0.23 -12.22 4.27
CA ARG A 169 0.10 -13.58 4.77
C ARG A 169 0.86 -13.78 6.08
N HIS A 170 2.09 -13.29 6.14
CA HIS A 170 2.92 -13.34 7.36
C HIS A 170 2.28 -12.55 8.50
N ALA A 171 1.83 -11.31 8.26
CA ALA A 171 1.16 -10.48 9.27
C ALA A 171 -0.13 -11.15 9.77
N PHE A 172 -0.88 -11.80 8.88
CA PHE A 172 -2.10 -12.56 9.22
C PHE A 172 -1.81 -13.81 10.04
N ASN A 173 -0.75 -14.55 9.72
CA ASN A 173 -0.34 -15.70 10.52
C ASN A 173 0.12 -15.30 11.92
N GLN A 174 0.74 -14.13 12.08
CA GLN A 174 1.11 -13.59 13.39
C GLN A 174 -0.08 -13.05 14.19
N PHE A 175 -1.18 -12.65 13.52
CA PHE A 175 -2.39 -12.18 14.19
C PHE A 175 -3.05 -13.28 15.02
N ASP A 176 -2.98 -14.53 14.56
CA ASP A 176 -3.56 -15.70 15.23
C ASP A 176 -2.56 -16.87 15.27
N PRO A 177 -1.55 -16.81 16.14
CA PRO A 177 -0.49 -17.80 16.18
C PRO A 177 -0.97 -19.19 16.60
N THR A 178 -2.08 -19.27 17.34
CA THR A 178 -2.69 -20.52 17.81
C THR A 178 -3.58 -21.18 16.76
N ASP A 179 -3.87 -20.49 15.65
CA ASP A 179 -4.77 -20.95 14.58
C ASP A 179 -6.23 -21.11 15.01
N GLU A 180 -6.60 -20.53 16.14
CA GLU A 180 -7.92 -20.66 16.76
C GLU A 180 -8.97 -19.84 16.02
N ILE A 181 -8.61 -18.67 15.50
CA ILE A 181 -9.51 -17.79 14.74
C ILE A 181 -9.48 -18.16 13.25
N ARG A 182 -8.31 -18.53 12.72
CA ARG A 182 -8.06 -18.81 11.31
C ARG A 182 -8.74 -20.09 10.81
N SER A 183 -8.86 -21.09 11.66
CA SER A 183 -9.46 -22.39 11.32
C SER A 183 -11.00 -22.35 11.33
N ARG A 184 -11.60 -21.43 12.09
CA ARG A 184 -13.05 -21.28 12.22
C ARG A 184 -13.72 -20.81 10.94
N CYS A 185 -14.96 -21.23 10.73
CA CYS A 185 -15.76 -20.73 9.62
C CYS A 185 -16.23 -19.29 9.89
N ILE A 186 -16.47 -18.54 8.81
CA ILE A 186 -16.92 -17.14 8.93
C ILE A 186 -18.24 -17.04 9.69
N ARG A 187 -19.16 -18.00 9.53
CA ARG A 187 -20.40 -18.07 10.30
C ARG A 187 -20.15 -18.13 11.81
N GLU A 188 -19.27 -19.03 12.25
CA GLU A 188 -18.90 -19.14 13.67
C GLU A 188 -18.29 -17.84 14.18
N LEU A 189 -17.47 -17.15 13.38
CA LEU A 189 -16.87 -15.88 13.78
C LEU A 189 -17.88 -14.73 13.88
N LEU A 190 -18.96 -14.77 13.08
CA LEU A 190 -20.08 -13.84 13.13
C LEU A 190 -20.92 -14.05 14.38
N ASP A 191 -21.31 -15.31 14.64
CA ASP A 191 -22.12 -15.69 15.80
C ASP A 191 -21.39 -15.39 17.11
N ASP A 192 -20.06 -15.51 17.08
CA ASP A 192 -19.18 -15.29 18.22
C ASP A 192 -18.59 -13.86 18.24
N ALA A 193 -19.01 -12.96 17.35
CA ALA A 193 -18.54 -11.57 17.35
C ALA A 193 -18.99 -10.78 18.60
N SER A 194 -19.94 -11.32 19.37
CA SER A 194 -20.37 -10.80 20.68
C SER A 194 -19.52 -11.30 21.85
N SER A 195 -18.70 -12.35 21.67
CA SER A 195 -17.77 -12.78 22.72
C SER A 195 -16.53 -11.88 22.70
N ASN A 196 -16.18 -11.35 23.85
CA ASN A 196 -15.08 -10.41 24.03
C ASN A 196 -13.73 -11.14 24.08
N ASP A 197 -13.62 -12.26 23.36
CA ASP A 197 -12.54 -13.22 23.56
C ASP A 197 -11.19 -12.67 23.13
N LYS A 198 -10.21 -13.01 23.98
CA LYS A 198 -8.91 -12.36 24.13
C LYS A 198 -8.12 -12.44 22.83
N ILE A 199 -7.81 -11.26 22.29
CA ILE A 199 -6.92 -11.12 21.14
C ILE A 199 -5.51 -11.61 21.54
N PRO A 200 -4.83 -12.43 20.71
CA PRO A 200 -3.46 -12.89 20.96
C PRO A 200 -2.42 -11.74 21.02
N PRO A 201 -1.20 -12.01 21.52
CA PRO A 201 -0.27 -11.00 22.04
C PRO A 201 0.32 -10.04 20.98
N SER A 202 0.91 -8.95 21.49
CA SER A 202 1.45 -7.77 20.81
C SER A 202 1.82 -7.91 19.32
N ILE A 203 0.88 -7.56 18.43
CA ILE A 203 1.17 -7.35 17.01
C ILE A 203 1.99 -6.06 16.84
N SER A 204 3.02 -6.10 15.99
CA SER A 204 3.82 -4.91 15.69
C SER A 204 2.99 -3.81 15.02
N SER A 205 3.41 -2.54 15.16
CA SER A 205 2.68 -1.41 14.55
C SER A 205 2.62 -1.50 13.02
N GLY A 206 3.69 -2.00 12.38
CA GLY A 206 3.75 -2.27 10.95
C GLY A 206 2.75 -3.34 10.52
N ASN A 207 2.76 -4.49 11.20
CA ASN A 207 1.85 -5.60 10.87
C ASN A 207 0.39 -5.22 11.10
N PHE A 208 0.09 -4.41 12.12
CA PHE A 208 -1.25 -3.88 12.31
C PHE A 208 -1.73 -3.02 11.13
N ARG A 209 -0.89 -2.13 10.58
CA ARG A 209 -1.30 -1.30 9.43
C ARG A 209 -1.56 -2.18 8.21
N LEU A 210 -0.70 -3.17 7.99
CA LEU A 210 -0.86 -4.17 6.93
C LEU A 210 -2.19 -4.92 7.10
N LEU A 211 -2.47 -5.43 8.30
CA LEU A 211 -3.71 -6.11 8.63
C LEU A 211 -4.93 -5.22 8.46
N LYS A 212 -4.85 -3.94 8.85
CA LYS A 212 -5.96 -2.99 8.67
C LYS A 212 -6.31 -2.81 7.19
N SER A 213 -5.31 -2.56 6.36
CA SER A 213 -5.51 -2.47 4.91
C SER A 213 -6.02 -3.79 4.31
N PHE A 214 -5.49 -4.91 4.79
CA PHE A 214 -5.89 -6.23 4.31
C PHE A 214 -7.33 -6.59 4.70
N PHE A 215 -7.74 -6.35 5.94
CA PHE A 215 -9.11 -6.58 6.38
C PHE A 215 -10.11 -5.69 5.63
N ASN A 216 -9.75 -4.44 5.29
CA ASN A 216 -10.59 -3.63 4.40
C ASN A 216 -10.74 -4.23 2.99
N ALA A 217 -9.65 -4.79 2.44
CA ALA A 217 -9.71 -5.50 1.16
C ALA A 217 -10.58 -6.76 1.25
N MET A 218 -10.45 -7.53 2.33
CA MET A 218 -11.32 -8.68 2.61
C MET A 218 -12.80 -8.27 2.73
N ASP A 219 -13.10 -7.16 3.41
CA ASP A 219 -14.47 -6.63 3.53
C ASP A 219 -15.06 -6.28 2.16
N THR A 220 -14.25 -5.64 1.31
CA THR A 220 -14.64 -5.26 -0.04
C THR A 220 -14.91 -6.49 -0.90
N TYR A 221 -14.07 -7.51 -0.76
CA TYR A 221 -14.22 -8.78 -1.47
C TYR A 221 -15.47 -9.55 -1.00
N SER A 222 -15.60 -9.80 0.31
CA SER A 222 -16.69 -10.60 0.87
C SER A 222 -18.05 -9.92 0.70
N PHE A 223 -18.13 -8.60 0.92
CA PHE A 223 -19.36 -7.84 0.73
C PHE A 223 -19.72 -7.68 -0.75
N GLY A 224 -18.72 -7.53 -1.62
CA GLY A 224 -18.90 -7.38 -3.07
C GLY A 224 -19.63 -8.56 -3.72
N ILE A 225 -19.55 -9.75 -3.13
CA ILE A 225 -20.25 -10.97 -3.59
C ILE A 225 -21.55 -11.25 -2.80
N GLY A 226 -22.00 -10.30 -1.98
CA GLY A 226 -23.21 -10.43 -1.17
C GLY A 226 -23.00 -11.08 0.20
N GLY A 227 -21.75 -11.37 0.58
CA GLY A 227 -21.39 -11.94 1.86
C GLY A 227 -21.30 -10.92 3.01
N PRO A 228 -20.98 -11.41 4.22
CA PRO A 228 -20.89 -10.59 5.43
C PRO A 228 -19.69 -9.63 5.42
N HIS A 229 -19.76 -8.59 6.27
CA HIS A 229 -18.66 -7.65 6.52
C HIS A 229 -17.55 -8.23 7.41
N VAL A 230 -16.86 -9.26 6.91
CA VAL A 230 -15.82 -9.99 7.67
C VAL A 230 -14.70 -9.07 8.13
N GLY A 231 -14.26 -8.16 7.26
CA GLY A 231 -13.15 -7.25 7.58
C GLY A 231 -13.47 -6.31 8.74
N ARG A 232 -14.71 -5.81 8.84
CA ARG A 232 -15.13 -4.95 9.97
C ARG A 232 -15.11 -5.68 11.30
N ILE A 233 -15.48 -6.96 11.31
CA ILE A 233 -15.48 -7.80 12.53
C ILE A 233 -14.05 -8.05 12.98
N LEU A 234 -13.13 -8.34 12.06
CA LEU A 234 -11.72 -8.51 12.40
C LEU A 234 -11.08 -7.19 12.85
N LEU A 235 -11.48 -6.06 12.26
CA LEU A 235 -11.05 -4.73 12.67
C LEU A 235 -11.57 -4.32 14.05
N SER A 236 -12.82 -4.66 14.41
CA SER A 236 -13.33 -4.39 15.75
C SER A 236 -12.55 -5.17 16.80
N ARG A 237 -12.18 -6.42 16.49
CA ARG A 237 -11.25 -7.23 17.29
C ARG A 237 -9.83 -6.65 17.33
N LEU A 238 -9.42 -5.75 16.45
CA LEU A 238 -8.10 -5.08 16.52
C LEU A 238 -8.07 -3.84 17.44
N LYS A 239 -9.23 -3.28 17.82
CA LYS A 239 -9.33 -2.00 18.55
C LYS A 239 -8.69 -1.98 19.94
N TYR A 240 -8.48 -3.13 20.59
CA TYR A 240 -7.78 -3.19 21.88
C TYR A 240 -6.31 -2.69 21.81
N ASN A 241 -5.66 -2.84 20.65
CA ASN A 241 -4.32 -2.29 20.43
C ASN A 241 -4.31 -0.76 20.19
N GLU A 242 -5.45 -0.13 19.90
CA GLU A 242 -5.55 1.33 19.79
C GLU A 242 -5.41 1.99 21.17
N GLN A 243 -5.95 1.41 22.25
CA GLN A 243 -5.82 1.95 23.62
C GLN A 243 -4.36 1.97 24.13
N ARG A 244 -3.55 0.95 23.79
CA ARG A 244 -2.10 0.98 24.08
C ARG A 244 -1.36 2.06 23.27
N ARG A 245 -1.87 2.41 22.09
CA ARG A 245 -1.29 3.45 21.23
C ARG A 245 -1.69 4.85 21.64
N GLU A 246 -2.88 5.04 22.19
CA GLU A 246 -3.27 6.30 22.83
C GLU A 246 -2.26 6.64 23.94
N LYS A 247 -1.98 5.71 24.86
CA LYS A 247 -0.94 5.90 25.88
C LYS A 247 0.45 6.20 25.32
N ALA A 248 0.83 5.54 24.22
CA ALA A 248 2.13 5.77 23.57
C ALA A 248 2.19 7.13 22.84
N LYS A 249 1.05 7.62 22.36
CA LYS A 249 0.91 8.94 21.75
C LYS A 249 0.99 10.02 22.83
N ASP A 250 0.23 9.86 23.92
CA ASP A 250 0.25 10.78 25.06
C ASP A 250 1.68 10.95 25.61
N PHE A 251 2.40 9.84 25.81
CA PHE A 251 3.81 9.87 26.22
C PHE A 251 4.71 10.63 25.24
N VAL A 252 4.55 10.40 23.93
CA VAL A 252 5.40 11.06 22.91
C VAL A 252 5.11 12.56 22.83
N ASP A 253 3.85 12.96 22.99
CA ASP A 253 3.43 14.36 22.97
C ASP A 253 3.98 15.13 24.20
N GLU A 254 4.19 14.43 25.32
CA GLU A 254 4.74 14.98 26.56
C GLU A 254 6.28 15.08 26.58
N LEU A 255 7.01 14.42 25.67
CA LEU A 255 8.48 14.36 25.67
C LEU A 255 9.17 15.73 25.79
N GLU A 256 10.09 15.84 26.76
CA GLU A 256 10.93 17.03 26.96
C GLU A 256 12.34 16.89 26.35
N ILE A 257 13.13 17.96 26.34
CA ILE A 257 14.51 17.92 25.81
C ILE A 257 15.35 16.97 26.66
N GLU A 258 15.22 17.09 27.97
CA GLU A 258 15.93 16.33 29.00
C GLU A 258 15.65 14.83 28.87
N ASP A 259 14.44 14.46 28.46
CA ASP A 259 14.06 13.08 28.17
C ASP A 259 14.85 12.50 27.00
N VAL A 260 14.93 13.24 25.90
CA VAL A 260 15.69 12.84 24.71
C VAL A 260 17.19 12.85 25.01
N GLU A 261 17.70 13.82 25.76
CA GLU A 261 19.10 13.81 26.18
C GLU A 261 19.44 12.59 27.03
N ARG A 262 18.60 12.25 28.01
CA ARG A 262 18.76 11.05 28.84
C ARG A 262 18.73 9.78 27.99
N LEU A 263 17.83 9.73 27.01
CA LEU A 263 17.74 8.65 26.04
C LEU A 263 19.04 8.52 25.21
N LEU A 264 19.55 9.61 24.66
CA LEU A 264 20.78 9.61 23.86
C LEU A 264 22.03 9.33 24.70
N LYS A 265 22.08 9.79 25.95
CA LYS A 265 23.16 9.47 26.92
C LYS A 265 23.22 7.98 27.26
N ALA A 266 22.12 7.25 27.16
CA ALA A 266 22.09 5.81 27.40
C ALA A 266 22.60 4.96 26.22
N LEU A 267 22.60 5.50 25.00
CA LEU A 267 23.00 4.76 23.78
C LEU A 267 24.42 4.15 23.85
N PRO A 268 25.48 4.88 24.29
CA PRO A 268 26.84 4.32 24.33
C PRO A 268 27.01 3.14 25.28
N GLY A 269 26.16 3.03 26.31
CA GLY A 269 26.18 1.93 27.27
C GLY A 269 25.44 0.67 26.80
N LEU A 270 24.80 0.73 25.62
CA LEU A 270 24.12 -0.43 25.06
C LEU A 270 25.09 -1.30 24.28
N ASP A 271 25.06 -2.60 24.58
CA ASP A 271 25.65 -3.63 23.72
C ASP A 271 24.80 -3.79 22.44
N VAL A 272 24.96 -2.84 21.52
CA VAL A 272 24.33 -2.79 20.19
C VAL A 272 25.36 -2.33 19.16
N ASP A 273 25.12 -2.67 17.90
CA ASP A 273 25.96 -2.21 16.79
C ASP A 273 26.01 -0.68 16.75
N TRP A 274 27.23 -0.11 16.65
CA TRP A 274 27.43 1.33 16.59
C TRP A 274 26.65 1.97 15.43
N ARG A 275 26.47 1.25 14.31
CA ARG A 275 25.71 1.71 13.15
C ARG A 275 24.27 2.04 13.55
N ALA A 276 23.66 1.14 14.32
CA ALA A 276 22.29 1.33 14.80
C ALA A 276 22.22 2.44 15.86
N ALA A 277 23.18 2.48 16.79
CA ALA A 277 23.23 3.52 17.82
C ALA A 277 23.37 4.93 17.22
N ARG A 278 24.33 5.13 16.32
CA ARG A 278 24.56 6.42 15.63
C ARG A 278 23.41 6.79 14.69
N CYS A 279 22.79 5.81 14.05
CA CYS A 279 21.59 6.08 13.24
C CYS A 279 20.40 6.55 14.09
N ILE A 280 20.19 5.97 15.28
CA ILE A 280 19.15 6.43 16.21
C ILE A 280 19.43 7.87 16.63
N GLU A 281 20.67 8.18 17.03
CA GLU A 281 21.11 9.53 17.38
C GLU A 281 20.85 10.52 16.23
N ALA A 282 21.28 10.19 15.01
CA ALA A 282 21.06 11.01 13.82
C ALA A 282 19.56 11.25 13.50
N CYS A 283 18.67 10.31 13.83
CA CYS A 283 17.23 10.47 13.61
C CYS A 283 16.62 11.62 14.45
N PHE A 284 17.21 11.95 15.60
CA PHE A 284 16.80 13.10 16.40
C PHE A 284 17.41 14.42 15.89
N GLN A 285 18.49 14.36 15.11
CA GLN A 285 19.19 15.54 14.58
C GLN A 285 18.60 16.06 13.25
N PHE A 286 18.09 15.18 12.38
CA PHE A 286 17.57 15.57 11.05
C PHE A 286 16.06 15.46 10.95
N ARG A 287 15.37 16.35 10.22
CA ARG A 287 13.90 16.23 10.01
C ARG A 287 13.51 15.19 8.96
N ALA A 288 14.48 14.67 8.22
CA ALA A 288 14.26 13.60 7.26
C ALA A 288 13.62 12.34 7.91
N PRO A 289 12.79 11.58 7.16
CA PRO A 289 12.27 10.29 7.63
C PRO A 289 13.40 9.33 8.03
N VAL A 290 13.14 8.46 9.02
CA VAL A 290 14.12 7.46 9.51
C VAL A 290 14.76 6.66 8.38
N SER A 291 13.96 6.24 7.38
CA SER A 291 14.46 5.51 6.22
C SER A 291 15.46 6.30 5.37
N ARG A 292 15.36 7.63 5.31
CA ARG A 292 16.32 8.50 4.63
C ARG A 292 17.60 8.68 5.44
N VAL A 293 17.48 8.80 6.77
CA VAL A 293 18.66 8.87 7.66
C VAL A 293 19.46 7.57 7.58
N MET A 294 18.79 6.42 7.63
CA MET A 294 19.43 5.11 7.46
C MET A 294 20.15 4.97 6.12
N GLY A 295 19.57 5.52 5.05
CA GLY A 295 20.12 5.50 3.70
C GLY A 295 21.06 6.66 3.35
N GLY A 296 21.39 7.53 4.32
CA GLY A 296 22.16 8.75 4.08
C GLY A 296 23.55 8.45 3.53
N ARG A 297 23.99 9.27 2.56
CA ARG A 297 25.28 9.09 1.87
C ARG A 297 26.22 10.26 2.11
N TRP A 298 27.52 10.00 2.17
CA TRP A 298 28.54 11.05 2.31
C TRP A 298 28.48 12.06 1.17
N SER A 299 28.20 11.60 -0.06
CA SER A 299 28.07 12.44 -1.25
C SER A 299 26.84 13.36 -1.25
N GLU A 300 25.89 13.16 -0.34
CA GLU A 300 24.71 14.03 -0.19
C GLU A 300 24.99 15.22 0.71
N ILE A 301 26.18 15.30 1.31
CA ILE A 301 26.59 16.42 2.14
C ILE A 301 27.33 17.44 1.28
N VAL A 302 26.75 18.65 1.18
CA VAL A 302 27.24 19.78 0.38
C VAL A 302 27.21 21.04 1.24
N ASP A 303 28.37 21.70 1.40
CA ASP A 303 28.53 22.99 2.09
C ASP A 303 27.94 23.08 3.51
N GLY A 304 28.03 21.98 4.27
CA GLY A 304 27.48 21.89 5.63
C GLY A 304 25.98 21.56 5.68
N TYR A 305 25.39 21.20 4.54
CA TYR A 305 24.01 20.76 4.44
C TYR A 305 23.95 19.32 3.92
N TRP A 306 22.97 18.56 4.40
CA TRP A 306 22.59 17.29 3.83
C TRP A 306 21.41 17.47 2.87
N VAL A 307 21.51 16.87 1.69
CA VAL A 307 20.51 16.94 0.62
C VAL A 307 19.93 15.54 0.36
N PRO A 308 19.01 15.04 1.23
CA PRO A 308 18.53 13.64 1.20
C PRO A 308 17.68 13.25 -0.02
N TYR A 309 17.32 14.21 -0.86
CA TYR A 309 16.38 14.02 -1.97
C TYR A 309 17.03 14.36 -3.31
N SER A 310 16.82 13.48 -4.28
CA SER A 310 17.21 13.72 -5.67
C SER A 310 16.46 14.94 -6.24
N PRO A 311 17.02 15.64 -7.24
CA PRO A 311 16.37 16.82 -7.83
C PRO A 311 14.91 16.60 -8.26
N ALA A 312 14.58 15.39 -8.74
CA ALA A 312 13.22 15.03 -9.14
C ALA A 312 12.27 14.90 -7.93
N GLU A 313 12.75 14.43 -6.77
CA GLU A 313 11.95 14.27 -5.56
C GLU A 313 11.72 15.59 -4.82
N ARG A 314 12.62 16.58 -4.97
CA ARG A 314 12.55 17.86 -4.22
C ARG A 314 11.24 18.63 -4.41
N LYS A 315 10.56 18.44 -5.55
CA LYS A 315 9.26 19.08 -5.82
C LYS A 315 8.16 18.70 -4.81
N ASN A 316 8.31 17.57 -4.13
CA ASN A 316 7.29 17.02 -3.25
C ASN A 316 7.60 17.21 -1.75
N TRP A 317 8.72 17.85 -1.39
CA TRP A 317 9.17 17.97 0.00
C TRP A 317 9.51 19.41 0.38
N HIS A 318 8.81 19.93 1.39
CA HIS A 318 9.05 21.28 1.93
C HIS A 318 10.42 21.42 2.63
N PHE A 319 11.01 20.31 3.08
CA PHE A 319 12.33 20.25 3.72
C PHE A 319 13.26 19.39 2.87
N TYR A 320 13.76 19.95 1.77
CA TYR A 320 14.67 19.24 0.86
C TYR A 320 16.15 19.40 1.23
N LEU A 321 16.43 20.21 2.26
CA LEU A 321 17.76 20.57 2.73
C LEU A 321 17.76 20.53 4.26
N GLU A 322 18.68 19.78 4.84
CA GLU A 322 18.89 19.70 6.29
C GLU A 322 20.24 20.34 6.62
N ARG A 323 20.29 21.25 7.59
CA ARG A 323 21.57 21.79 8.08
C ARG A 323 22.25 20.76 8.98
N ILE A 324 23.57 20.61 8.85
CA ILE A 324 24.36 19.82 9.79
C ILE A 324 24.90 20.77 10.86
N ASP A 325 24.25 20.78 12.03
CA ASP A 325 24.76 21.52 13.19
C ASP A 325 25.88 20.77 13.91
N GLN A 326 26.38 21.31 15.02
CA GLN A 326 27.47 20.69 15.77
C GLN A 326 27.11 19.29 16.27
N GLN A 327 25.90 19.07 16.79
CA GLN A 327 25.53 17.76 17.34
C GLN A 327 25.39 16.72 16.22
N ALA A 328 24.73 17.09 15.12
CA ALA A 328 24.66 16.27 13.92
C ALA A 328 26.06 15.96 13.36
N PHE A 329 26.94 16.95 13.34
CA PHE A 329 28.31 16.81 12.86
C PHE A 329 29.13 15.85 13.72
N GLU A 330 29.12 15.99 15.04
CA GLU A 330 29.84 15.08 15.95
C GLU A 330 29.33 13.63 15.82
N CYS A 331 28.02 13.44 15.69
CA CYS A 331 27.43 12.13 15.44
C CYS A 331 27.95 11.50 14.12
N LEU A 332 27.93 12.26 13.03
CA LEU A 332 28.43 11.80 11.72
C LEU A 332 29.95 11.58 11.73
N LYS A 333 30.71 12.44 12.41
CA LYS A 333 32.16 12.30 12.59
C LYS A 333 32.51 11.03 13.33
N ALA A 334 31.81 10.73 14.43
CA ALA A 334 31.98 9.49 15.17
C ALA A 334 31.60 8.26 14.33
N ALA A 335 30.52 8.32 13.56
CA ALA A 335 30.14 7.25 12.64
C ALA A 335 31.21 6.99 11.58
N ARG A 336 31.80 8.05 11.02
CA ARG A 336 32.92 7.94 10.07
C ARG A 336 34.15 7.33 10.73
N GLN A 337 34.51 7.77 11.93
CA GLN A 337 35.67 7.24 12.65
C GLN A 337 35.50 5.75 12.96
N ASN A 338 34.34 5.33 13.47
CA ASN A 338 34.05 3.92 13.72
C ASN A 338 34.15 3.06 12.44
N ALA A 339 33.68 3.57 11.31
CA ALA A 339 33.82 2.88 10.03
C ALA A 339 35.29 2.74 9.61
N LEU A 340 36.10 3.78 9.80
CA LEU A 340 37.55 3.74 9.53
C LEU A 340 38.28 2.77 10.45
N ASP A 341 37.93 2.74 11.73
CA ASP A 341 38.53 1.84 12.73
C ASP A 341 38.24 0.36 12.42
N GLU A 342 37.06 0.07 11.86
CA GLU A 342 36.72 -1.27 11.34
C GLU A 342 37.30 -1.56 9.94
N GLY A 343 38.00 -0.60 9.31
CA GLY A 343 38.50 -0.74 7.94
C GLY A 343 37.40 -0.74 6.87
N VAL A 344 36.18 -0.33 7.21
CA VAL A 344 35.02 -0.34 6.32
C VAL A 344 35.02 0.89 5.44
N GLN A 345 35.11 0.69 4.12
CA GLN A 345 34.91 1.74 3.12
C GLN A 345 33.48 1.65 2.59
N SER A 346 32.66 2.66 2.88
CA SER A 346 31.29 2.74 2.38
C SER A 346 30.92 4.15 1.95
N MET A 347 30.00 4.24 0.99
CA MET A 347 29.38 5.50 0.60
C MET A 347 28.27 5.96 1.56
N PHE A 348 27.80 5.08 2.45
CA PHE A 348 26.74 5.35 3.41
C PHE A 348 27.29 5.78 4.77
N TRP A 349 26.52 6.59 5.50
CA TRP A 349 26.84 6.97 6.88
C TRP A 349 26.82 5.75 7.82
N PHE A 350 25.85 4.87 7.60
CA PHE A 350 25.61 3.68 8.39
C PHE A 350 25.54 2.47 7.45
N PRO A 351 26.69 1.89 7.05
CA PRO A 351 26.73 0.72 6.18
C PRO A 351 26.16 -0.51 6.86
N ASN A 352 25.58 -1.45 6.10
CA ASN A 352 25.26 -2.77 6.64
C ASN A 352 26.55 -3.50 7.06
N LYS A 353 26.49 -4.23 8.18
CA LYS A 353 27.64 -4.94 8.76
C LYS A 353 28.19 -6.04 7.84
N GLU A 354 27.31 -6.76 7.15
CA GLU A 354 27.67 -7.90 6.28
C GLU A 354 27.98 -7.42 4.85
N ASN A 355 27.32 -6.37 4.39
CA ASN A 355 27.54 -5.81 3.06
C ASN A 355 27.66 -4.26 3.12
N PRO A 356 28.89 -3.72 3.17
CA PRO A 356 29.12 -2.27 3.22
C PRO A 356 28.60 -1.48 2.01
N GLU A 357 28.26 -2.15 0.90
CA GLU A 357 27.72 -1.51 -0.30
C GLU A 357 26.23 -1.17 -0.19
N VAL A 358 25.56 -1.60 0.87
CA VAL A 358 24.16 -1.26 1.16
C VAL A 358 24.06 -0.60 2.55
N PRO A 359 23.08 0.29 2.77
CA PRO A 359 22.87 0.88 4.08
C PRO A 359 22.30 -0.15 5.06
N ILE A 360 22.36 0.15 6.36
CA ILE A 360 21.56 -0.59 7.34
C ILE A 360 20.08 -0.54 6.96
N ASN A 361 19.39 -1.67 7.11
CA ASN A 361 17.99 -1.83 6.71
C ASN A 361 17.03 -1.91 7.91
N ASN A 362 17.54 -2.04 9.13
CA ASN A 362 16.74 -2.14 10.35
C ASN A 362 17.52 -1.66 11.58
N ILE A 363 16.88 -0.82 12.41
CA ILE A 363 17.38 -0.36 13.73
C ILE A 363 16.38 -0.63 14.87
N ASP A 364 15.25 -1.27 14.59
CA ASP A 364 14.15 -1.46 15.54
C ASP A 364 14.58 -2.29 16.76
N ARG A 365 15.46 -3.28 16.58
CA ARG A 365 15.98 -4.08 17.70
C ARG A 365 16.79 -3.23 18.68
N ALA A 366 17.67 -2.37 18.16
CA ALA A 366 18.47 -1.46 18.99
C ALA A 366 17.57 -0.42 19.66
N TRP A 367 16.61 0.15 18.92
CA TRP A 367 15.64 1.10 19.44
C TRP A 367 14.80 0.51 20.58
N ASN A 368 14.24 -0.69 20.40
CA ASN A 368 13.45 -1.34 21.45
C ASN A 368 14.28 -1.71 22.69
N LYS A 369 15.55 -2.09 22.50
CA LYS A 369 16.49 -2.33 23.61
C LYS A 369 16.75 -1.03 24.37
N LEU A 370 16.99 0.08 23.67
CA LEU A 370 17.16 1.39 24.27
C LEU A 370 15.94 1.81 25.10
N LEU A 371 14.74 1.75 24.50
CA LEU A 371 13.48 2.06 25.21
C LEU A 371 13.33 1.24 26.50
N SER A 372 13.67 -0.04 26.45
CA SER A 372 13.61 -0.92 27.63
C SER A 372 14.58 -0.49 28.73
N VAL A 373 15.79 -0.03 28.37
CA VAL A 373 16.80 0.41 29.34
C VAL A 373 16.41 1.72 30.00
N VAL A 374 15.83 2.66 29.25
CA VAL A 374 15.37 3.95 29.79
C VAL A 374 13.99 3.88 30.44
N GLY A 375 13.32 2.73 30.41
CA GLY A 375 11.99 2.52 30.97
C GLY A 375 10.86 3.19 30.19
N TRP A 376 11.07 3.48 28.91
CA TRP A 376 10.05 4.10 28.05
C TRP A 376 9.05 3.06 27.52
N PRO A 377 7.79 3.44 27.28
CA PRO A 377 6.85 2.59 26.57
C PRO A 377 7.36 2.31 25.15
N ARG A 378 6.90 1.22 24.54
CA ARG A 378 7.22 0.90 23.14
C ARG A 378 6.60 1.94 22.21
N VAL A 379 7.41 2.90 21.79
CA VAL A 379 7.05 3.96 20.84
C VAL A 379 7.84 3.81 19.54
N SER A 380 7.32 4.34 18.43
CA SER A 380 8.06 4.34 17.17
C SER A 380 9.13 5.44 17.19
N LEU A 381 10.37 5.11 16.81
CA LEU A 381 11.45 6.08 16.64
C LEU A 381 11.03 7.23 15.71
N SER A 382 10.38 6.90 14.60
CA SER A 382 9.90 7.90 13.65
C SER A 382 8.88 8.86 14.28
N ASN A 383 8.04 8.39 15.22
CA ASN A 383 7.08 9.24 15.91
C ASN A 383 7.77 10.08 16.97
N ALA A 384 8.57 9.46 17.84
CA ALA A 384 9.33 10.14 18.89
C ALA A 384 10.22 11.25 18.33
N ALA A 385 11.01 10.94 17.30
CA ALA A 385 11.86 11.92 16.65
C ALA A 385 11.04 13.03 15.98
N LYS A 386 9.96 12.69 15.24
CA LYS A 386 9.12 13.69 14.58
C LYS A 386 8.51 14.66 15.59
N THR A 387 7.91 14.17 16.67
CA THR A 387 7.29 15.00 17.69
C THR A 387 8.32 15.87 18.40
N TYR A 388 9.46 15.30 18.79
CA TYR A 388 10.59 16.05 19.36
C TYR A 388 11.00 17.23 18.46
N LYS A 389 11.18 16.98 17.16
CA LYS A 389 11.58 17.98 16.17
C LYS A 389 10.51 19.04 15.89
N GLN A 390 9.24 18.69 16.02
CA GLN A 390 8.12 19.64 15.88
C GLN A 390 8.03 20.57 17.08
N ARG A 391 8.29 20.05 18.30
CA ARG A 391 8.20 20.80 19.55
C ARG A 391 9.42 21.68 19.79
N TYR A 392 10.61 21.14 19.53
CA TYR A 392 11.88 21.82 19.75
C TYR A 392 12.53 22.11 18.42
N SER A 393 11.93 22.98 17.60
CA SER A 393 12.54 23.36 16.34
C SER A 393 13.84 24.15 16.60
N PHE A 394 14.96 23.46 16.73
CA PHE A 394 16.29 24.05 16.83
C PHE A 394 16.64 24.69 15.47
N LEU A 395 16.33 25.98 15.36
CA LEU A 395 16.94 26.88 14.38
C LEU A 395 17.17 28.24 15.07
N GLU A 396 17.79 28.25 16.24
CA GLU A 396 18.70 29.36 16.49
C GLU A 396 19.89 29.18 15.54
N TRP A 397 20.24 30.26 14.85
CA TRP A 397 21.40 30.30 13.97
C TRP A 397 22.64 30.15 14.85
N PRO A 398 23.46 29.09 14.68
CA PRO A 398 24.74 29.06 15.37
C PRO A 398 25.62 30.16 14.80
N ASP A 399 26.53 30.62 15.65
CA ASP A 399 27.64 31.50 15.33
C ASP A 399 28.25 31.13 13.96
N PRO A 400 28.31 32.07 12.99
CA PRO A 400 28.89 31.86 11.67
C PRO A 400 30.28 31.19 11.69
N GLU A 401 31.08 31.43 12.74
CA GLU A 401 32.42 30.85 12.88
C GLU A 401 32.39 29.32 13.05
N LYS A 402 31.43 28.79 13.81
CA LYS A 402 31.29 27.33 14.02
C LYS A 402 30.87 26.60 12.74
N ASN A 403 30.02 27.24 11.92
CA ASN A 403 29.62 26.69 10.62
C ASN A 403 30.80 26.57 9.65
N GLU A 404 31.75 27.50 9.71
CA GLU A 404 32.90 27.50 8.81
C GLU A 404 33.87 26.35 9.10
N VAL A 405 34.04 25.98 10.39
CA VAL A 405 34.84 24.81 10.80
C VAL A 405 34.20 23.53 10.28
N ILE A 406 32.89 23.35 10.50
CA ILE A 406 32.13 22.19 10.02
C ILE A 406 32.25 22.07 8.50
N ARG A 407 32.08 23.18 7.76
CA ARG A 407 32.22 23.21 6.29
C ARG A 407 33.59 22.75 5.83
N LYS A 408 34.66 23.29 6.41
CA LYS A 408 36.04 22.93 6.05
C LYS A 408 36.30 21.44 6.26
N GLU A 409 35.87 20.88 7.39
CA GLU A 409 36.09 19.46 7.68
C GLU A 409 35.26 18.55 6.74
N ILE A 410 34.01 18.88 6.46
CA ILE A 410 33.18 18.17 5.46
C ILE A 410 33.80 18.21 4.05
N LEU A 411 34.43 19.31 3.66
CA LEU A 411 35.11 19.37 2.36
C LEU A 411 36.29 18.40 2.29
N THR A 412 37.06 18.24 3.38
CA THR A 412 38.12 17.23 3.45
C THR A 412 37.59 15.80 3.37
N TRP A 413 36.39 15.57 3.89
CA TRP A 413 35.75 14.26 3.85
C TRP A 413 35.44 13.80 2.44
N ASN A 414 34.97 14.72 1.60
CA ASN A 414 34.55 14.47 0.22
C ASN A 414 35.73 14.37 -0.75
N SER A 415 36.81 15.13 -0.53
CA SER A 415 38.00 15.06 -1.39
C SER A 415 38.66 13.68 -1.35
N VAL A 416 38.75 13.06 -0.17
CA VAL A 416 39.31 11.69 0.01
C VAL A 416 38.49 10.63 -0.74
N LEU A 417 37.16 10.78 -0.78
CA LEU A 417 36.26 9.86 -1.49
C LEU A 417 36.34 10.03 -3.02
N MET A 418 36.49 11.27 -3.50
CA MET A 418 36.57 11.58 -4.93
C MET A 418 37.91 11.16 -5.56
N TYR A 419 39.03 11.29 -4.84
CA TYR A 419 40.36 10.95 -5.39
C TYR A 419 40.53 9.44 -5.64
N LYS A 420 39.89 8.57 -4.84
CA LYS A 420 39.96 7.11 -5.05
C LYS A 420 39.16 6.61 -6.27
N LYS A 421 38.14 7.35 -6.71
CA LYS A 421 37.28 6.94 -7.84
C LYS A 421 37.90 7.22 -9.21
N ARG A 422 38.99 7.99 -9.29
CA ARG A 422 39.71 8.32 -10.53
C ARG A 422 41.04 7.59 -10.70
N GLY A 423 41.47 6.81 -9.71
CA GLY A 423 42.77 6.12 -9.69
C GLY A 423 42.69 4.60 -9.67
N GLY A 424 41.56 4.01 -10.06
CA GLY A 424 41.34 2.57 -10.17
C GLY A 424 40.91 2.17 -11.56
#